data_AF-A0A3S3UJ21-F1
#
_entry.id   AF-A0A3S3UJ21-F1
#
_cell.length_a   1.000
_cell.length_b   1.000
_cell.length_c   1.000
_cell.angle_alpha   90.00
_cell.angle_beta   90.00
_cell.angle_gamma   90.00
#
_symmetry.space_group_name_H-M   'P 1'
#
loop_
_entity.id
_entity.type
_entity.pdbx_description
1 polymer ?
#
loop_
_entity_poly.entity_id
_entity_poly.type
_entity_poly.pdbx_seq_one_letter_code
_entity_poly.pdbx_strand_id
1 'polypeptide(L)'
;MIKKLTGSAGILPEIQENLNKLHLEAKSQSLTPRARKVLETHIRKVISDLGGLLNDLDPIRQPTSLFDPSNPKVVGRFVSLALVAQSRLPMINISRFYGSGVYAIYYNGNFPPYQPIANSETPIYVGQAAPSISNARTPSEQGEKLSSRLIEHFKNISKATTSLSINDFEYRALVVQSGWETAAEDYLIHLFHPIWNSETQLVYGLGKHGDAAVTRSNKRSPWDTIHPGRIWASDIKLQDAKTPARVEQELEQHFKIHAAFPDLDSLLLSFLDELKQI
;
A
#
# COMPACT_ATOMS: atom_id res chain seq x y z
N MET A 1 -30.59 -29.53 28.45
CA MET A 1 -31.65 -30.32 27.81
C MET A 1 -31.90 -29.70 26.44
N ILE A 2 -31.30 -30.25 25.38
CA ILE A 2 -31.45 -29.72 24.01
C ILE A 2 -32.87 -30.06 23.57
N LYS A 3 -33.73 -29.05 23.42
CA LYS A 3 -35.08 -29.22 22.88
C LYS A 3 -34.91 -29.81 21.47
N LYS A 4 -35.45 -31.01 21.22
CA LYS A 4 -35.43 -31.65 19.90
C LYS A 4 -36.00 -30.65 18.87
N LEU A 5 -35.19 -30.25 17.90
CA LEU A 5 -35.63 -29.52 16.71
C LEU A 5 -36.63 -30.43 15.97
N THR A 6 -37.93 -30.16 16.08
CA THR A 6 -39.00 -31.00 15.54
C THR A 6 -39.23 -30.84 14.02
N GLY A 7 -38.29 -30.22 13.28
CA GLY A 7 -38.45 -29.98 11.84
C GLY A 7 -37.20 -30.13 10.95
N SER A 8 -35.98 -30.18 11.49
CA SER A 8 -34.73 -30.23 10.70
C SER A 8 -34.00 -31.59 10.74
N ALA A 9 -34.65 -32.62 11.28
CA ALA A 9 -34.00 -33.89 11.65
C ALA A 9 -33.34 -34.66 10.48
N GLY A 10 -33.64 -34.32 9.22
CA GLY A 10 -33.03 -34.97 8.03
C GLY A 10 -31.84 -34.21 7.42
N ILE A 11 -31.83 -32.87 7.45
CA ILE A 11 -30.90 -32.06 6.65
C ILE A 11 -29.52 -31.95 7.31
N LEU A 12 -29.46 -31.81 8.63
CA LEU A 12 -28.18 -31.69 9.34
C LEU A 12 -27.28 -32.93 9.18
N PRO A 13 -27.79 -34.17 9.34
CA PRO A 13 -27.03 -35.37 9.02
C PRO A 13 -26.52 -35.42 7.58
N GLU A 14 -27.32 -34.99 6.60
CA GLU A 14 -26.94 -34.96 5.19
C GLU A 14 -25.80 -33.95 4.92
N ILE A 15 -25.85 -32.76 5.52
CA ILE A 15 -24.76 -31.78 5.46
C ILE A 15 -23.47 -32.37 6.05
N GLN A 16 -23.56 -33.05 7.19
CA GLN A 16 -22.40 -33.68 7.83
C GLN A 16 -21.83 -34.82 7.00
N GLU A 17 -22.66 -35.63 6.37
CA GLU A 17 -22.23 -36.68 5.47
C GLU A 17 -21.52 -36.10 4.24
N ASN A 18 -22.09 -35.07 3.62
CA ASN A 18 -21.50 -34.41 2.45
C ASN A 18 -20.18 -33.70 2.79
N LEU A 19 -20.06 -33.10 3.98
CA LEU A 19 -18.81 -32.53 4.46
C LEU A 19 -17.72 -33.60 4.63
N ASN A 20 -18.08 -34.77 5.16
CA ASN A 20 -17.15 -35.90 5.29
C ASN A 20 -16.70 -36.43 3.91
N LYS A 21 -17.63 -36.52 2.94
CA LYS A 21 -17.30 -36.87 1.54
C LYS A 21 -16.33 -35.86 0.93
N LEU A 22 -16.60 -34.56 1.09
CA LEU A 22 -15.73 -33.49 0.59
C LEU A 22 -14.32 -33.58 1.19
N HIS A 23 -14.21 -33.89 2.48
CA HIS A 23 -12.91 -34.11 3.14
C HIS A 23 -12.13 -35.30 2.55
N LEU A 24 -12.81 -36.40 2.24
CA LEU A 24 -12.21 -37.59 1.64
C LEU A 24 -11.77 -37.33 0.20
N GLU A 25 -12.59 -36.65 -0.59
CA GLU A 25 -12.26 -36.24 -1.97
C GLU A 25 -11.06 -35.29 -2.01
N ALA A 26 -11.05 -34.26 -1.13
CA ALA A 26 -9.97 -33.29 -1.07
C ALA A 26 -8.63 -33.90 -0.62
N LYS A 27 -8.65 -34.98 0.16
CA LYS A 27 -7.43 -35.72 0.59
C LYS A 27 -6.96 -36.74 -0.44
N SER A 28 -7.85 -37.29 -1.25
CA SER A 28 -7.53 -38.34 -2.22
C SER A 28 -7.07 -37.79 -3.57
N GLN A 29 -7.45 -36.55 -3.93
CA GLN A 29 -7.04 -35.93 -5.17
C GLN A 29 -5.80 -35.04 -5.02
N SER A 30 -4.83 -35.19 -5.92
CA SER A 30 -3.76 -34.20 -6.11
C SER A 30 -4.33 -32.98 -6.84
N LEU A 31 -4.85 -32.02 -6.08
CA LEU A 31 -5.43 -30.79 -6.63
C LEU A 31 -4.33 -29.85 -7.14
N THR A 32 -4.51 -29.34 -8.37
CA THR A 32 -3.67 -28.26 -8.91
C THR A 32 -3.86 -26.96 -8.09
N PRO A 33 -2.91 -26.01 -8.11
CA PRO A 33 -3.03 -24.74 -7.39
C PRO A 33 -4.30 -23.96 -7.75
N ARG A 34 -4.70 -23.98 -9.03
CA ARG A 34 -5.93 -23.33 -9.50
C ARG A 34 -7.18 -24.01 -8.93
N ALA A 35 -7.26 -25.34 -9.00
CA ALA A 35 -8.39 -26.09 -8.45
C ALA A 35 -8.53 -25.89 -6.94
N ARG A 36 -7.40 -25.85 -6.20
CA ARG A 36 -7.38 -25.56 -4.76
C ARG A 36 -7.97 -24.19 -4.45
N LYS A 37 -7.57 -23.14 -5.19
CA LYS A 37 -8.09 -21.78 -5.01
C LYS A 37 -9.60 -21.69 -5.28
N VAL A 38 -10.08 -22.38 -6.31
CA VAL A 38 -11.52 -22.45 -6.63
C VAL A 38 -12.29 -23.13 -5.50
N LEU A 39 -11.82 -24.29 -5.02
CA LEU A 39 -12.44 -25.02 -3.92
C LEU A 39 -12.47 -24.17 -2.63
N GLU A 40 -11.35 -23.52 -2.30
CA GLU A 40 -11.27 -22.61 -1.15
C GLU A 40 -12.31 -21.48 -1.24
N THR A 41 -12.49 -20.90 -2.41
CA THR A 41 -13.47 -19.82 -2.64
C THR A 41 -14.90 -20.31 -2.36
N HIS A 42 -15.26 -21.51 -2.84
CA HIS A 42 -16.58 -22.09 -2.60
C HIS A 42 -16.79 -22.43 -1.12
N ILE A 43 -15.78 -23.01 -0.44
CA ILE A 43 -15.86 -23.31 0.99
C ILE A 43 -16.09 -22.02 1.81
N ARG A 44 -15.35 -20.94 1.50
CA ARG A 44 -15.56 -19.64 2.16
C ARG A 44 -16.97 -19.11 1.95
N LYS A 45 -17.55 -19.29 0.76
CA LYS A 45 -18.93 -18.91 0.48
C LYS A 45 -19.92 -19.72 1.33
N VAL A 46 -19.76 -21.04 1.42
CA VAL A 46 -20.59 -21.89 2.29
C VAL A 46 -20.48 -21.49 3.76
N ILE A 47 -19.27 -21.19 4.26
CA ILE A 47 -19.07 -20.69 5.63
C ILE A 47 -19.84 -19.38 5.84
N SER A 48 -19.78 -18.45 4.87
CA SER A 48 -20.52 -17.18 4.93
C SER A 48 -22.03 -17.41 4.97
N ASP A 49 -22.56 -18.32 4.16
CA ASP A 49 -24.00 -18.59 4.08
C ASP A 49 -24.50 -19.27 5.35
N LEU A 50 -23.73 -20.22 5.91
CA LEU A 50 -24.02 -20.84 7.21
C LEU A 50 -23.93 -19.82 8.36
N GLY A 51 -22.98 -18.89 8.31
CA GLY A 51 -22.90 -17.78 9.26
C GLY A 51 -24.13 -16.86 9.19
N GLY A 52 -24.64 -16.58 7.98
CA GLY A 52 -25.90 -15.86 7.78
C GLY A 52 -27.08 -16.58 8.41
N LEU A 53 -27.22 -17.89 8.17
CA LEU A 53 -28.27 -18.70 8.79
C LEU A 53 -28.18 -18.71 10.32
N LEU A 54 -26.98 -18.77 10.89
CA LEU A 54 -26.79 -18.67 12.35
C LEU A 54 -27.26 -17.31 12.88
N ASN A 55 -27.00 -16.22 12.17
CA ASN A 55 -27.48 -14.89 12.54
C ASN A 55 -29.01 -14.78 12.45
N ASP A 56 -29.65 -15.40 11.45
CA ASP A 56 -31.11 -15.42 11.30
C ASP A 56 -31.82 -16.20 12.43
N LEU A 57 -31.14 -17.20 12.99
CA LEU A 57 -31.66 -18.02 14.10
C LEU A 57 -31.43 -17.39 15.48
N ASP A 58 -30.57 -16.38 15.59
CA ASP A 58 -30.30 -15.69 16.85
C ASP A 58 -31.44 -14.68 17.13
N PRO A 59 -32.23 -14.86 18.21
CA PRO A 59 -33.27 -13.89 18.57
C PRO A 59 -32.70 -12.52 18.97
N ILE A 60 -31.39 -12.45 19.23
CA ILE A 60 -30.66 -11.21 19.52
C ILE A 60 -29.95 -10.78 18.23
N ARG A 61 -30.31 -9.60 17.72
CA ARG A 61 -29.72 -9.06 16.49
C ARG A 61 -28.22 -8.85 16.67
N GLN A 62 -27.42 -9.59 15.89
CA GLN A 62 -25.98 -9.35 15.77
C GLN A 62 -25.72 -7.99 15.08
N PRO A 63 -24.68 -7.25 15.47
CA PRO A 63 -24.32 -6.02 14.77
C PRO A 63 -23.94 -6.33 13.31
N THR A 64 -24.27 -5.42 12.39
CA THR A 64 -23.99 -5.58 10.95
C THR A 64 -22.50 -5.56 10.64
N SER A 65 -21.67 -5.04 11.55
CA SER A 65 -20.22 -5.13 11.49
C SER A 65 -19.61 -5.13 12.90
N LEU A 66 -18.40 -5.67 13.01
CA LEU A 66 -17.57 -5.63 14.21
C LEU A 66 -16.33 -4.80 13.91
N PHE A 67 -16.11 -3.74 14.68
CA PHE A 67 -14.86 -3.00 14.64
C PHE A 67 -13.78 -3.76 15.43
N ASP A 68 -12.82 -4.34 14.72
CA ASP A 68 -11.66 -5.00 15.33
C ASP A 68 -10.44 -4.06 15.33
N PRO A 69 -10.09 -3.44 16.48
CA PRO A 69 -8.94 -2.54 16.56
C PRO A 69 -7.60 -3.25 16.39
N SER A 70 -7.55 -4.60 16.49
CA SER A 70 -6.34 -5.38 16.28
C SER A 70 -6.09 -5.73 14.82
N ASN A 71 -7.06 -5.48 13.93
CA ASN A 71 -6.93 -5.73 12.52
C ASN A 71 -5.79 -4.86 11.92
N PRO A 72 -4.76 -5.45 11.31
CA PRO A 72 -3.64 -4.70 10.75
C PRO A 72 -4.05 -3.60 9.77
N LYS A 73 -5.15 -3.77 9.01
CA LYS A 73 -5.67 -2.75 8.10
C LYS A 73 -6.20 -1.53 8.86
N VAL A 74 -6.89 -1.75 9.97
CA VAL A 74 -7.42 -0.69 10.84
C VAL A 74 -6.26 0.08 11.47
N VAL A 75 -5.25 -0.63 11.97
CA VAL A 75 -4.06 0.01 12.55
C VAL A 75 -3.28 0.80 11.50
N GLY A 76 -3.02 0.20 10.32
CA GLY A 76 -2.34 0.87 9.21
C GLY A 76 -3.02 2.18 8.82
N ARG A 77 -4.35 2.20 8.82
CA ARG A 77 -5.14 3.42 8.61
C ARG A 77 -4.93 4.48 9.68
N PHE A 78 -4.98 4.14 10.97
CA PHE A 78 -4.73 5.13 12.03
C PHE A 78 -3.30 5.66 12.01
N VAL A 79 -2.32 4.81 11.70
CA VAL A 79 -0.93 5.25 11.51
C VAL A 79 -0.83 6.22 10.32
N SER A 80 -1.57 5.96 9.25
CA SER A 80 -1.63 6.82 8.06
C SER A 80 -2.29 8.17 8.36
N LEU A 81 -3.38 8.16 9.13
CA LEU A 81 -4.02 9.37 9.64
C LEU A 81 -3.05 10.20 10.49
N ALA A 82 -2.32 9.53 11.39
CA ALA A 82 -1.30 10.18 12.23
C ALA A 82 -0.15 10.76 11.39
N LEU A 83 0.27 10.08 10.31
CA LEU A 83 1.27 10.60 9.38
C LEU A 83 0.75 11.86 8.70
N VAL A 84 -0.45 11.82 8.12
CA VAL A 84 -1.08 12.95 7.42
C VAL A 84 -1.28 14.16 8.34
N ALA A 85 -1.54 13.94 9.63
CA ALA A 85 -1.64 15.01 10.62
C ALA A 85 -0.31 15.72 10.93
N GLN A 86 0.85 15.15 10.54
CA GLN A 86 2.14 15.81 10.72
C GLN A 86 2.27 17.02 9.77
N SER A 87 2.98 18.05 10.21
CA SER A 87 3.36 19.15 9.31
C SER A 87 4.29 18.64 8.21
N ARG A 88 4.16 19.21 7.02
CA ARG A 88 5.12 18.99 5.94
C ARG A 88 6.42 19.71 6.25
N LEU A 89 7.53 19.06 5.95
CA LEU A 89 8.87 19.61 6.10
C LEU A 89 9.57 19.64 4.74
N PRO A 90 10.40 20.65 4.44
CA PRO A 90 11.11 20.73 3.17
C PRO A 90 12.17 19.63 3.05
N MET A 91 12.28 18.99 1.88
CA MET A 91 13.26 17.92 1.66
C MET A 91 14.71 18.41 1.62
N ILE A 92 14.97 19.70 1.39
CA ILE A 92 16.33 20.23 1.29
C ILE A 92 17.11 20.17 2.61
N ASN A 93 16.43 20.11 3.75
CA ASN A 93 17.02 20.18 5.09
C ASN A 93 16.64 18.98 5.97
N ILE A 94 16.80 17.76 5.46
CA ILE A 94 16.53 16.54 6.26
C ILE A 94 17.63 16.38 7.31
N SER A 95 17.26 16.60 8.58
CA SER A 95 18.11 16.28 9.71
C SER A 95 18.10 14.78 10.01
N ARG A 96 19.22 14.24 10.49
CA ARG A 96 19.28 12.86 10.97
C ARG A 96 18.51 12.71 12.28
N PHE A 97 17.75 11.64 12.38
CA PHE A 97 17.03 11.27 13.60
C PHE A 97 16.89 9.75 13.69
N TYR A 98 16.76 9.27 14.92
CA TYR A 98 16.50 7.86 15.24
C TYR A 98 15.04 7.50 14.98
N GLY A 99 14.81 6.29 14.46
CA GLY A 99 13.51 5.71 14.24
C GLY A 99 13.38 5.00 12.89
N SER A 100 12.52 3.98 12.90
CA SER A 100 11.95 3.33 11.70
C SER A 100 10.48 3.71 11.56
N GLY A 101 9.95 3.64 10.35
CA GLY A 101 8.53 3.88 10.15
C GLY A 101 8.14 4.21 8.73
N VAL A 102 7.20 5.14 8.57
CA VAL A 102 6.57 5.47 7.29
C VAL A 102 6.79 6.94 6.93
N TYR A 103 6.88 7.24 5.64
CA TYR A 103 7.04 8.58 5.11
C TYR A 103 6.27 8.76 3.80
N ALA A 104 5.98 10.02 3.50
CA ALA A 104 5.34 10.43 2.26
C ALA A 104 6.08 11.66 1.71
N ILE A 105 6.29 11.71 0.39
CA ILE A 105 6.93 12.81 -0.33
C ILE A 105 5.85 13.53 -1.14
N TYR A 106 5.89 14.85 -1.12
CA TYR A 106 4.94 15.74 -1.78
C TYR A 106 5.66 16.61 -2.80
N TYR A 107 4.94 16.98 -3.86
CA TYR A 107 5.46 17.80 -4.95
C TYR A 107 4.68 19.11 -5.04
N ASN A 108 5.38 20.23 -5.18
CA ASN A 108 4.82 21.59 -5.22
C ASN A 108 5.36 22.40 -6.41
N GLY A 109 6.00 21.75 -7.39
CA GLY A 109 6.70 22.41 -8.48
C GLY A 109 5.89 22.52 -9.77
N ASN A 110 6.59 22.91 -10.84
CA ASN A 110 5.99 23.27 -12.13
C ASN A 110 6.23 22.26 -13.28
N PHE A 111 6.67 21.04 -12.98
CA PHE A 111 6.84 20.00 -13.99
C PHE A 111 5.46 19.64 -14.57
N PRO A 112 5.20 19.86 -15.88
CA PRO A 112 3.84 19.81 -16.42
C PRO A 112 3.10 18.49 -16.16
N PRO A 113 3.74 17.30 -16.31
CA PRO A 113 3.08 16.04 -16.01
C PRO A 113 2.63 15.87 -14.56
N TYR A 114 3.13 16.66 -13.60
CA TYR A 114 2.83 16.54 -12.16
C TYR A 114 1.92 17.65 -11.62
N GLN A 115 1.48 18.57 -12.48
CA GLN A 115 0.57 19.65 -12.06
C GLN A 115 -0.69 19.18 -11.32
N PRO A 116 -1.34 18.05 -11.68
CA PRO A 116 -2.56 17.61 -10.99
C PRO A 116 -2.39 17.30 -9.49
N ILE A 117 -1.18 17.04 -9.01
CA ILE A 117 -0.88 16.78 -7.59
C ILE A 117 -0.07 17.90 -6.92
N ALA A 118 0.33 18.92 -7.69
CA ALA A 118 1.14 20.02 -7.16
C ALA A 118 0.37 20.79 -6.08
N ASN A 119 1.01 21.06 -4.94
CA ASN A 119 0.40 21.79 -3.80
C ASN A 119 -0.85 21.12 -3.21
N SER A 120 -1.02 19.81 -3.43
CA SER A 120 -2.13 19.00 -2.91
C SER A 120 -1.68 18.13 -1.74
N GLU A 121 -2.63 17.52 -1.01
CA GLU A 121 -2.42 16.45 0.00
C GLU A 121 -2.14 15.06 -0.59
N THR A 122 -2.03 14.94 -1.91
CA THR A 122 -1.63 13.69 -2.56
C THR A 122 -0.11 13.58 -2.65
N PRO A 123 0.52 12.60 -1.97
CA PRO A 123 1.94 12.35 -2.10
C PRO A 123 2.29 11.81 -3.49
N ILE A 124 3.44 12.22 -4.01
CA ILE A 124 4.00 11.68 -5.24
C ILE A 124 4.63 10.30 -5.02
N TYR A 125 5.10 10.04 -3.79
CA TYR A 125 5.70 8.79 -3.36
C TYR A 125 5.42 8.52 -1.88
N VAL A 126 5.18 7.27 -1.53
CA VAL A 126 5.05 6.77 -0.17
C VAL A 126 6.06 5.65 0.02
N GLY A 127 6.69 5.59 1.19
CA GLY A 127 7.51 4.45 1.53
C GLY A 127 7.62 4.19 3.01
N GLN A 128 8.20 3.04 3.35
CA GLN A 128 8.64 2.71 4.70
C GLN A 128 10.14 2.50 4.82
N ALA A 129 10.61 2.49 6.07
CA ALA A 129 11.97 2.10 6.44
C ALA A 129 11.95 1.29 7.73
N ALA A 130 12.03 -0.04 7.61
CA ALA A 130 12.04 -1.00 8.71
C ALA A 130 13.37 -1.00 9.49
N PRO A 131 13.35 -1.32 10.79
CA PRO A 131 14.56 -1.46 11.59
C PRO A 131 15.37 -2.70 11.16
N SER A 132 16.68 -2.69 11.42
CA SER A 132 17.51 -3.89 11.22
C SER A 132 17.15 -5.01 12.19
N ILE A 133 16.59 -4.65 13.34
CA ILE A 133 16.15 -5.56 14.39
C ILE A 133 14.62 -5.51 14.42
N SER A 134 13.96 -6.60 14.04
CA SER A 134 12.50 -6.64 13.85
C SER A 134 11.69 -6.34 15.12
N ASN A 135 12.25 -6.61 16.30
CA ASN A 135 11.60 -6.38 17.59
C ASN A 135 12.15 -5.16 18.35
N ALA A 136 12.84 -4.24 17.67
CA ALA A 136 13.30 -2.98 18.28
C ALA A 136 12.11 -2.22 18.90
N ARG A 137 12.26 -1.77 20.15
CA ARG A 137 11.19 -1.11 20.93
C ARG A 137 11.42 0.38 21.13
N THR A 138 12.66 0.84 20.94
CA THR A 138 13.02 2.25 21.07
C THR A 138 13.51 2.81 19.73
N PRO A 139 13.32 4.11 19.46
CA PRO A 139 13.87 4.73 18.24
C PRO A 139 15.38 4.49 18.08
N SER A 140 16.13 4.52 19.19
CA SER A 140 17.57 4.25 19.18
C SER A 140 17.92 2.85 18.69
N GLU A 141 17.18 1.82 19.15
CA GLU A 141 17.35 0.44 18.67
C GLU A 141 16.94 0.28 17.20
N GLN A 142 15.96 1.06 16.75
CA GLN A 142 15.54 1.07 15.35
C GLN A 142 16.62 1.67 14.43
N GLY A 143 17.46 2.57 14.96
CA GLY A 143 18.52 3.27 14.22
C GLY A 143 18.00 4.41 13.36
N GLU A 144 18.86 5.05 12.56
CA GLU A 144 18.51 6.22 11.72
C GLU A 144 17.80 5.85 10.40
N LYS A 145 16.93 4.83 10.39
CA LYS A 145 16.39 4.21 9.17
C LYS A 145 15.57 5.18 8.32
N LEU A 146 14.62 5.87 8.94
CA LEU A 146 13.69 6.75 8.24
C LEU A 146 14.43 7.96 7.64
N SER A 147 15.25 8.64 8.44
CA SER A 147 16.04 9.78 7.98
C SER A 147 17.05 9.39 6.91
N SER A 148 17.72 8.23 7.03
CA SER A 148 18.64 7.73 6.00
C SER A 148 17.94 7.49 4.67
N ARG A 149 16.74 6.90 4.68
CA ARG A 149 15.98 6.62 3.45
C ARG A 149 15.49 7.90 2.79
N LEU A 150 15.02 8.88 3.56
CA LEU A 150 14.65 10.20 3.05
C LEU A 150 15.85 10.95 2.43
N ILE A 151 17.01 10.92 3.10
CA ILE A 151 18.26 11.51 2.58
C ILE A 151 18.67 10.86 1.26
N GLU A 152 18.44 9.56 1.10
CA GLU A 152 18.70 8.86 -0.14
C GLU A 152 17.79 9.33 -1.28
N HIS A 153 16.48 9.44 -1.02
CA HIS A 153 15.53 10.00 -1.98
C HIS A 153 15.89 11.43 -2.36
N PHE A 154 16.25 12.27 -1.38
CA PHE A 154 16.78 13.61 -1.62
C PHE A 154 17.95 13.60 -2.60
N LYS A 155 18.94 12.71 -2.39
CA LYS A 155 20.10 12.59 -3.29
C LYS A 155 19.71 12.12 -4.69
N ASN A 156 18.70 11.26 -4.83
CA ASN A 156 18.27 10.76 -6.13
C ASN A 156 17.45 11.79 -6.90
N ILE A 157 16.51 12.47 -6.26
CA ILE A 157 15.72 13.56 -6.85
C ILE A 157 16.65 14.72 -7.26
N SER A 158 17.62 15.07 -6.41
CA SER A 158 18.58 16.16 -6.70
C SER A 158 19.44 15.93 -7.95
N LYS A 159 19.53 14.69 -8.45
CA LYS A 159 20.25 14.40 -9.71
C LYS A 159 19.44 14.76 -10.95
N ALA A 160 18.11 14.84 -10.85
CA ALA A 160 17.20 15.07 -11.99
C ALA A 160 17.04 16.56 -12.34
N THR A 161 18.15 17.29 -12.40
CA THR A 161 18.18 18.77 -12.44
C THR A 161 17.53 19.39 -13.67
N THR A 162 17.32 18.63 -14.76
CA THR A 162 16.68 19.10 -15.99
C THR A 162 15.15 19.06 -15.94
N SER A 163 14.58 18.36 -14.96
CA SER A 163 13.14 18.11 -14.87
C SER A 163 12.54 18.43 -13.50
N LEU A 164 13.34 18.38 -12.44
CA LEU A 164 12.90 18.57 -11.05
C LEU A 164 13.82 19.55 -10.31
N SER A 165 13.24 20.36 -9.44
CA SER A 165 13.93 21.17 -8.44
C SER A 165 13.68 20.57 -7.06
N ILE A 166 14.73 20.34 -6.28
CA ILE A 166 14.59 19.77 -4.93
C ILE A 166 13.85 20.71 -3.95
N ASN A 167 13.81 22.01 -4.24
CA ASN A 167 13.06 22.99 -3.46
C ASN A 167 11.55 22.81 -3.58
N ASP A 168 11.11 22.08 -4.61
CA ASP A 168 9.70 21.85 -4.89
C ASP A 168 9.17 20.61 -4.15
N PHE A 169 9.97 20.02 -3.25
CA PHE A 169 9.62 18.80 -2.54
C PHE A 169 9.55 18.99 -1.03
N GLU A 170 8.51 18.43 -0.46
CA GLU A 170 8.29 18.32 0.97
C GLU A 170 8.09 16.86 1.37
N TYR A 171 8.17 16.57 2.66
CA TYR A 171 7.89 15.25 3.17
C TYR A 171 7.15 15.30 4.50
N ARG A 172 6.45 14.22 4.81
CA ARG A 172 6.03 13.83 6.16
C ARG A 172 6.74 12.55 6.54
N ALA A 173 7.05 12.41 7.82
CA ALA A 173 7.69 11.23 8.36
C ALA A 173 7.11 10.92 9.74
N LEU A 174 6.83 9.65 10.01
CA LEU A 174 6.32 9.20 11.29
C LEU A 174 7.13 7.97 11.74
N VAL A 175 7.81 8.11 12.89
CA VAL A 175 8.43 6.97 13.57
C VAL A 175 7.32 6.16 14.22
N VAL A 176 7.30 4.85 13.96
CA VAL A 176 6.30 3.94 14.51
C VAL A 176 6.97 2.75 15.19
N GLN A 177 6.22 2.08 16.05
CA GLN A 177 6.67 0.83 16.64
C GLN A 177 6.89 -0.22 15.54
N SER A 178 7.97 -0.99 15.67
CA SER A 178 8.39 -1.98 14.67
C SER A 178 7.29 -2.99 14.38
N GLY A 179 7.02 -3.24 13.09
CA GLY A 179 5.99 -4.14 12.60
C GLY A 179 4.72 -3.44 12.10
N TRP A 180 4.58 -2.12 12.29
CA TRP A 180 3.42 -1.36 11.83
C TRP A 180 3.67 -0.57 10.55
N GLU A 181 4.93 -0.41 10.16
CA GLU A 181 5.32 0.39 9.01
C GLU A 181 4.75 -0.14 7.67
N THR A 182 4.71 -1.46 7.49
CA THR A 182 4.18 -2.08 6.26
C THR A 182 2.69 -1.87 6.09
N ALA A 183 1.90 -2.08 7.15
CA ALA A 183 0.45 -1.90 7.08
C ALA A 183 0.07 -0.43 6.78
N ALA A 184 0.87 0.52 7.28
CA ALA A 184 0.68 1.94 7.00
C ALA A 184 1.06 2.29 5.55
N GLU A 185 2.22 1.82 5.06
CA GLU A 185 2.64 2.00 3.67
C GLU A 185 1.60 1.42 2.70
N ASP A 186 1.15 0.18 2.93
CA ASP A 186 0.15 -0.49 2.10
C ASP A 186 -1.16 0.33 2.03
N TYR A 187 -1.63 0.84 3.18
CA TYR A 187 -2.83 1.67 3.23
C TYR A 187 -2.64 2.98 2.48
N LEU A 188 -1.54 3.70 2.70
CA LEU A 188 -1.25 4.97 2.03
C LEU A 188 -1.12 4.80 0.51
N ILE A 189 -0.46 3.73 0.04
CA ILE A 189 -0.38 3.42 -1.38
C ILE A 189 -1.76 3.14 -1.95
N HIS A 190 -2.60 2.37 -1.24
CA HIS A 190 -3.96 2.08 -1.67
C HIS A 190 -4.86 3.33 -1.67
N LEU A 191 -4.68 4.25 -0.73
CA LEU A 191 -5.46 5.47 -0.65
C LEU A 191 -5.06 6.45 -1.76
N PHE A 192 -3.77 6.76 -1.87
CA PHE A 192 -3.29 7.85 -2.71
C PHE A 192 -2.91 7.44 -4.13
N HIS A 193 -2.66 6.15 -4.37
CA HIS A 193 -2.10 5.64 -5.61
C HIS A 193 -0.91 6.48 -6.13
N PRO A 194 0.19 6.65 -5.35
CA PRO A 194 1.25 7.58 -5.70
C PRO A 194 1.96 7.20 -7.00
N ILE A 195 2.20 8.18 -7.88
CA ILE A 195 2.67 7.92 -9.24
C ILE A 195 4.11 7.37 -9.31
N TRP A 196 4.93 7.56 -8.28
CA TRP A 196 6.31 7.03 -8.22
C TRP A 196 6.42 5.65 -7.58
N ASN A 197 5.36 5.16 -6.94
CA ASN A 197 5.32 3.85 -6.31
C ASN A 197 5.28 2.73 -7.36
N SER A 198 5.93 1.60 -7.09
CA SER A 198 5.92 0.45 -8.01
C SER A 198 4.52 -0.11 -8.23
N GLU A 199 3.66 0.00 -7.23
CA GLU A 199 2.33 -0.59 -7.18
C GLU A 199 1.39 0.02 -8.24
N THR A 200 1.60 1.29 -8.59
CA THR A 200 0.84 1.96 -9.66
C THR A 200 1.35 1.62 -11.05
N GLN A 201 2.56 1.07 -11.15
CA GLN A 201 3.24 0.78 -12.41
C GLN A 201 3.36 1.99 -13.35
N LEU A 202 3.27 3.23 -12.86
CA LEU A 202 3.32 4.46 -13.69
C LEU A 202 4.77 4.93 -13.91
N VAL A 203 5.32 5.62 -12.90
CA VAL A 203 6.65 6.24 -12.91
C VAL A 203 7.55 5.56 -11.88
N TYR A 204 7.58 4.23 -11.90
CA TYR A 204 8.39 3.44 -10.97
C TYR A 204 9.90 3.62 -11.23
N GLY A 205 10.71 3.43 -10.18
CA GLY A 205 12.17 3.35 -10.30
C GLY A 205 12.96 4.28 -9.39
N LEU A 206 12.33 5.22 -8.67
CA LEU A 206 13.01 6.08 -7.71
C LEU A 206 13.81 5.26 -6.68
N GLY A 207 13.18 4.24 -6.08
CA GLY A 207 13.78 3.39 -5.05
C GLY A 207 14.81 2.36 -5.53
N LYS A 208 15.12 2.32 -6.84
CA LYS A 208 16.16 1.42 -7.38
C LYS A 208 17.55 1.91 -6.99
N HIS A 209 18.33 1.01 -6.41
CA HIS A 209 19.77 1.19 -6.25
C HIS A 209 20.45 0.71 -7.54
N GLY A 210 21.52 1.39 -7.95
CA GLY A 210 22.29 0.98 -9.12
C GLY A 210 23.00 -0.33 -8.83
N ASP A 211 22.40 -1.46 -9.21
CA ASP A 211 23.08 -2.75 -9.22
C ASP A 211 24.22 -2.70 -10.24
N ALA A 212 25.33 -3.37 -9.92
CA ALA A 212 26.48 -3.45 -10.81
C ALA A 212 26.06 -3.95 -12.21
N ALA A 213 26.65 -3.35 -13.25
CA ALA A 213 26.30 -3.42 -14.67
C ALA A 213 26.39 -4.82 -15.36
N VAL A 214 26.33 -5.91 -14.59
CA VAL A 214 26.56 -7.28 -15.06
C VAL A 214 25.26 -8.09 -15.26
N THR A 215 24.11 -7.63 -14.76
CA THR A 215 22.78 -8.22 -15.06
C THR A 215 22.13 -7.49 -16.24
N ARG A 216 22.72 -7.66 -17.44
CA ARG A 216 22.39 -6.93 -18.68
C ARG A 216 21.09 -7.37 -19.38
N SER A 217 19.95 -7.09 -18.75
CA SER A 217 18.65 -7.05 -19.44
C SER A 217 17.67 -6.02 -18.86
N ASN A 218 18.07 -5.24 -17.86
CA ASN A 218 17.19 -4.27 -17.23
C ASN A 218 17.03 -3.01 -18.09
N LYS A 219 15.79 -2.71 -18.48
CA LYS A 219 15.41 -1.46 -19.15
C LYS A 219 15.56 -0.26 -18.18
N ARG A 220 15.83 0.94 -18.73
CA ARG A 220 15.77 2.21 -17.99
C ARG A 220 14.36 2.38 -17.42
N SER A 221 14.26 2.70 -16.13
CA SER A 221 12.96 2.82 -15.47
C SER A 221 12.18 4.04 -16.00
N PRO A 222 10.83 4.04 -15.97
CA PRO A 222 10.06 5.22 -16.38
C PRO A 222 10.42 6.49 -15.60
N TRP A 223 10.79 6.36 -14.31
CA TRP A 223 11.32 7.48 -13.54
C TRP A 223 12.61 8.04 -14.18
N ASP A 224 13.59 7.18 -14.47
CA ASP A 224 14.84 7.60 -15.13
C ASP A 224 14.64 8.11 -16.55
N THR A 225 13.58 7.66 -17.24
CA THR A 225 13.27 8.11 -18.60
C THR A 225 12.86 9.58 -18.60
N ILE A 226 11.99 10.00 -17.69
CA ILE A 226 11.48 11.38 -17.65
C ILE A 226 12.27 12.29 -16.70
N HIS A 227 13.11 11.70 -15.85
CA HIS A 227 14.00 12.39 -14.90
C HIS A 227 15.46 11.97 -15.08
N PRO A 228 16.11 12.32 -16.20
CA PRO A 228 17.50 11.94 -16.45
C PRO A 228 18.44 12.63 -15.46
N GLY A 229 19.51 11.93 -15.07
CA GLY A 229 20.56 12.48 -14.19
C GLY A 229 21.30 11.45 -13.35
N ARG A 230 20.72 10.26 -13.14
CA ARG A 230 21.43 9.15 -12.46
C ARG A 230 22.41 8.50 -13.45
N ILE A 231 23.70 8.50 -13.10
CA ILE A 231 24.80 8.01 -13.95
C ILE A 231 24.57 6.57 -14.45
N TRP A 232 24.07 5.69 -13.59
CA TRP A 232 23.85 4.29 -13.98
C TRP A 232 22.72 4.13 -15.00
N ALA A 233 21.80 5.09 -15.10
CA ALA A 233 20.70 5.08 -16.06
C ALA A 233 21.05 5.81 -17.37
N SER A 234 22.19 6.52 -17.45
CA SER A 234 22.56 7.31 -18.62
C SER A 234 23.28 6.51 -19.71
N ASP A 235 23.50 5.20 -19.54
CA ASP A 235 24.10 4.37 -20.60
C ASP A 235 23.19 4.38 -21.85
N ILE A 236 23.75 4.78 -22.98
CA ILE A 236 23.07 4.88 -24.28
C ILE A 236 22.57 3.51 -24.78
N LYS A 237 23.13 2.41 -24.27
CA LYS A 237 22.71 1.06 -24.61
C LYS A 237 21.44 0.63 -23.87
N LEU A 238 21.06 1.34 -22.81
CA LEU A 238 19.83 1.05 -22.07
C LEU A 238 18.61 1.51 -22.87
N GLN A 239 17.71 0.57 -23.12
CA GLN A 239 16.40 0.88 -23.68
C GLN A 239 15.44 1.32 -22.58
N ASP A 240 14.58 2.28 -22.89
CA ASP A 240 13.54 2.73 -21.98
C ASP A 240 12.46 1.67 -21.78
N ALA A 241 11.99 1.50 -20.54
CA ALA A 241 10.84 0.64 -20.25
C ALA A 241 9.55 1.22 -20.85
N LYS A 242 9.44 2.55 -20.85
CA LYS A 242 8.36 3.34 -21.44
C LYS A 242 8.93 4.61 -22.04
N THR A 243 8.38 5.08 -23.16
CA THR A 243 8.76 6.38 -23.73
C THR A 243 8.16 7.53 -22.89
N PRO A 244 8.74 8.75 -22.93
CA PRO A 244 8.16 9.92 -22.24
C PRO A 244 6.68 10.15 -22.57
N ALA A 245 6.32 10.13 -23.86
CA ALA A 245 4.93 10.31 -24.31
C ALA A 245 3.98 9.23 -23.75
N ARG A 246 4.45 7.98 -23.60
CA ARG A 246 3.66 6.92 -22.99
C ARG A 246 3.42 7.17 -21.50
N VAL A 247 4.45 7.65 -20.80
CA VAL A 247 4.35 7.99 -19.38
C VAL A 247 3.37 9.15 -19.17
N GLU A 248 3.45 10.20 -19.98
CA GLU A 248 2.53 11.34 -19.94
C GLU A 248 1.08 10.90 -20.16
N GLN A 249 0.81 10.09 -21.18
CA GLN A 249 -0.53 9.55 -21.45
C GLN A 249 -1.09 8.75 -20.27
N GLU A 250 -0.27 7.91 -19.64
CA GLU A 250 -0.69 7.10 -18.50
C GLU A 250 -0.94 7.96 -17.25
N LEU A 251 -0.14 9.01 -17.02
CA LEU A 251 -0.37 9.99 -15.96
C LEU A 251 -1.69 10.75 -16.15
N GLU A 252 -1.97 11.22 -17.36
CA GLU A 252 -3.24 11.88 -17.67
C GLU A 252 -4.44 10.98 -17.38
N GLN A 253 -4.36 9.70 -17.76
CA GLN A 253 -5.43 8.74 -17.47
C GLN A 253 -5.53 8.45 -15.97
N HIS A 254 -4.40 8.34 -15.28
CA HIS A 254 -4.36 8.11 -13.85
C HIS A 254 -5.05 9.23 -13.08
N PHE A 255 -4.73 10.50 -13.37
CA PHE A 255 -5.33 11.64 -12.66
C PHE A 255 -6.83 11.85 -12.98
N LYS A 256 -7.35 11.30 -14.08
CA LYS A 256 -8.79 11.25 -14.34
C LYS A 256 -9.53 10.24 -13.45
N ILE A 257 -8.88 9.13 -13.09
CA ILE A 257 -9.45 8.06 -12.27
C ILE A 257 -9.24 8.36 -10.78
N HIS A 258 -8.04 8.83 -10.43
CA HIS A 258 -7.59 9.08 -9.06
C HIS A 258 -7.32 10.57 -8.91
N ALA A 259 -8.35 11.32 -8.54
CA ALA A 259 -8.23 12.75 -8.27
C ALA A 259 -7.33 13.00 -7.05
N ALA A 260 -6.57 14.09 -7.09
CA ALA A 260 -5.76 14.51 -5.95
C ALA A 260 -6.65 15.01 -4.80
N PHE A 261 -6.17 14.86 -3.57
CA PHE A 261 -6.79 15.47 -2.39
C PHE A 261 -6.32 16.92 -2.31
N PRO A 262 -7.19 17.92 -2.58
CA PRO A 262 -6.75 19.31 -2.67
C PRO A 262 -6.26 19.89 -1.34
N ASP A 263 -6.82 19.42 -0.22
CA ASP A 263 -6.57 19.96 1.11
C ASP A 263 -6.73 18.89 2.20
N LEU A 264 -6.33 19.25 3.43
CA LEU A 264 -6.36 18.31 4.56
C LEU A 264 -7.80 17.95 4.94
N ASP A 265 -8.76 18.86 4.81
CA ASP A 265 -10.14 18.62 5.20
C ASP A 265 -10.79 17.56 4.32
N SER A 266 -10.63 17.64 3.00
CA SER A 266 -11.11 16.64 2.04
C SER A 266 -10.50 15.26 2.30
N LEU A 267 -9.21 15.21 2.66
CA LEU A 267 -8.53 13.97 3.03
C LEU A 267 -9.05 13.41 4.35
N LEU A 268 -9.20 14.22 5.39
CA LEU A 268 -9.73 13.78 6.69
C LEU A 268 -11.18 13.29 6.56
N LEU A 269 -11.99 13.92 5.72
CA LEU A 269 -13.33 13.45 5.40
C LEU A 269 -13.32 12.07 4.76
N SER A 270 -12.38 11.76 3.86
CA SER A 270 -12.26 10.41 3.29
C SER A 270 -11.91 9.38 4.38
N PHE A 271 -11.01 9.71 5.30
CA PHE A 271 -10.72 8.89 6.48
C PHE A 271 -11.95 8.69 7.40
N LEU A 272 -12.85 9.65 7.50
CA LEU A 272 -14.08 9.45 8.26
C LEU A 272 -15.07 8.58 7.49
N ASP A 273 -15.18 8.76 6.17
CA ASP A 273 -16.13 8.03 5.34
C ASP A 273 -15.84 6.53 5.30
N GLU A 274 -14.61 6.08 5.10
CA GLU A 274 -14.36 4.61 5.16
C GLU A 274 -14.39 4.07 6.61
N LEU A 275 -14.43 4.91 7.65
CA LEU A 275 -14.60 4.46 9.04
C LEU A 275 -16.08 4.22 9.37
N LYS A 276 -16.99 4.82 8.60
CA LYS A 276 -18.43 4.59 8.76
C LYS A 276 -18.72 3.12 8.53
N GLN A 277 -19.28 2.51 9.55
CA GLN A 277 -19.78 1.13 9.53
C GLN A 277 -21.27 1.05 9.20
N ILE A 278 -21.93 2.22 9.08
CA ILE A 278 -23.37 2.44 8.86
C ILE A 278 -23.55 3.67 7.98
#